data_AF-A0A1Y5GES0-F1
#
_entry.id   AF-A0A1Y5GES0-F1
#
_cell.length_a   1.000
_cell.length_b   1.000
_cell.length_c   1.000
_cell.angle_alpha   90.00
_cell.angle_beta   90.00
_cell.angle_gamma   90.00
#
_symmetry.space_group_name_H-M   'P 1'
#
loop_
_entity.id
_entity.type
_entity.pdbx_description
1 polymer ?
#
loop_
_entity_poly.entity_id
_entity_poly.type
_entity_poly.pdbx_seq_one_letter_code
_entity_poly.pdbx_strand_id
1 'polypeptide(L)'
;MFKTKSVVFFAVALLSACAATDNPKQEKAPDIRLGEEVNQICFNRNMDGWRPLEDDNKALIVFDRRRQAYKLDLIGTCDPQWAMLRIATISRGNSSCLSRGDKVITDADMSRHDSCTIMKIHKWHPEKLQDEDSQETPATSEKDGKNY
;
A
#
# COMPACT_ATOMS: atom_id res chain seq x y z
N MET A 1 -33.10 -53.40 46.26
CA MET A 1 -33.97 -53.41 45.06
C MET A 1 -34.34 -51.97 44.69
N PHE A 2 -33.66 -51.37 43.71
CA PHE A 2 -34.17 -50.16 43.05
C PHE A 2 -33.93 -50.28 41.54
N LYS A 3 -35.01 -50.01 40.82
CA LYS A 3 -35.33 -50.42 39.45
C LYS A 3 -34.68 -49.44 38.46
N THR A 4 -34.09 -49.99 37.40
CA THR A 4 -33.65 -49.25 36.21
C THR A 4 -34.79 -48.45 35.59
N LYS A 5 -34.55 -47.17 35.27
CA LYS A 5 -35.24 -46.47 34.20
C LYS A 5 -34.24 -45.61 33.43
N SER A 6 -33.87 -46.12 32.27
CA SER A 6 -33.25 -45.38 31.20
C SER A 6 -34.22 -44.27 30.77
N VAL A 7 -33.76 -43.02 30.79
CA VAL A 7 -34.42 -41.91 30.10
C VAL A 7 -33.37 -41.29 29.18
N VAL A 8 -33.51 -41.62 27.90
CA VAL A 8 -32.83 -40.98 26.78
C VAL A 8 -33.28 -39.52 26.75
N PHE A 9 -32.38 -38.58 27.05
CA PHE A 9 -32.64 -37.15 26.84
C PHE A 9 -31.80 -36.63 25.67
N PHE A 10 -32.56 -36.01 24.78
CA PHE A 10 -32.28 -35.51 23.45
C PHE A 10 -31.03 -34.63 23.34
N ALA A 11 -30.30 -34.82 22.25
CA ALA A 11 -29.20 -33.98 21.81
C ALA A 11 -29.67 -32.55 21.48
N VAL A 12 -28.90 -31.56 21.95
CA VAL A 12 -28.88 -30.21 21.37
C VAL A 12 -27.43 -29.84 21.16
N ALA A 13 -26.94 -30.11 19.95
CA ALA A 13 -25.66 -29.60 19.48
C ALA A 13 -25.85 -28.14 19.07
N LEU A 14 -25.35 -27.21 19.87
CA LEU A 14 -25.22 -25.81 19.48
C LEU A 14 -24.04 -25.70 18.50
N LEU A 15 -24.31 -25.80 17.21
CA LEU A 15 -23.36 -25.39 16.18
C LEU A 15 -23.30 -23.86 16.18
N SER A 16 -22.25 -23.30 16.81
CA SER A 16 -21.90 -21.89 16.63
C SER A 16 -21.41 -21.70 15.20
N ALA A 17 -22.29 -21.29 14.31
CA ALA A 17 -21.89 -20.79 13.00
C ALA A 17 -21.17 -19.45 13.20
N CYS A 18 -19.82 -19.49 13.23
CA CYS A 18 -19.04 -18.31 12.95
C CYS A 18 -19.32 -17.97 11.49
N ALA A 19 -20.23 -17.03 11.26
CA ALA A 19 -20.37 -16.38 9.97
C ALA A 19 -19.06 -15.63 9.69
N ALA A 20 -18.11 -16.33 9.07
CA ALA A 20 -16.98 -15.69 8.43
C ALA A 20 -17.57 -14.88 7.29
N THR A 21 -17.80 -13.58 7.53
CA THR A 21 -18.04 -12.63 6.46
C THR A 21 -16.75 -12.52 5.67
N ASP A 22 -16.62 -13.38 4.67
CA ASP A 22 -15.62 -13.27 3.63
C ASP A 22 -16.06 -12.10 2.74
N ASN A 23 -15.68 -10.88 3.12
CA ASN A 23 -15.83 -9.73 2.24
C ASN A 23 -14.84 -9.96 1.10
N PRO A 24 -15.29 -10.16 -0.15
CA PRO A 24 -14.37 -10.28 -1.27
C PRO A 24 -13.61 -8.96 -1.35
N LYS A 25 -12.33 -8.99 -0.97
CA LYS A 25 -11.42 -7.87 -1.14
C LYS A 25 -11.35 -7.62 -2.64
N GLN A 26 -12.04 -6.57 -3.09
CA GLN A 26 -12.03 -6.15 -4.48
C GLN A 26 -10.57 -5.95 -4.90
N GLU A 27 -10.06 -6.90 -5.70
CA GLU A 27 -8.67 -6.91 -6.12
C GLU A 27 -8.50 -5.78 -7.14
N LYS A 28 -8.05 -4.62 -6.64
CA LYS A 28 -7.73 -3.47 -7.47
C LYS A 28 -6.63 -3.91 -8.44
N ALA A 29 -6.83 -3.62 -9.73
CA ALA A 29 -5.82 -3.89 -10.74
C ALA A 29 -4.46 -3.32 -10.29
N PRO A 30 -3.35 -4.04 -10.54
CA PRO A 30 -2.04 -3.60 -10.12
C PRO A 30 -1.70 -2.25 -10.76
N ASP A 31 -1.27 -1.28 -9.93
CA ASP A 31 -0.87 0.05 -10.41
C ASP A 31 0.34 -0.05 -11.35
N ILE A 32 0.20 0.41 -12.58
CA ILE A 32 1.24 0.33 -13.62
C ILE A 32 2.53 1.05 -13.24
N ARG A 33 2.43 2.06 -12.36
CA ARG A 33 3.57 2.85 -11.86
C ARG A 33 4.43 2.05 -10.88
N LEU A 34 3.90 0.95 -10.34
CA LEU A 34 4.62 0.11 -9.39
C LEU A 34 5.69 -0.69 -10.14
N GLY A 35 6.95 -0.52 -9.74
CA GLY A 35 8.09 -1.26 -10.23
C GLY A 35 8.49 -2.43 -9.33
N GLU A 36 9.72 -2.90 -9.51
CA GLU A 36 10.29 -3.99 -8.71
C GLU A 36 10.41 -3.63 -7.22
N GLU A 37 10.26 -4.64 -6.36
CA GLU A 37 10.56 -4.53 -4.92
C GLU A 37 12.08 -4.44 -4.72
N VAL A 38 12.52 -3.49 -3.90
CA VAL A 38 13.93 -3.30 -3.55
C VAL A 38 14.12 -3.42 -2.04
N ASN A 39 15.30 -3.87 -1.61
CA ASN A 39 15.55 -4.13 -0.18
C ASN A 39 15.79 -2.85 0.63
N GLN A 40 16.39 -1.83 0.01
CA GLN A 40 16.80 -0.60 0.68
C GLN A 40 16.98 0.57 -0.28
N ILE A 41 16.88 1.78 0.25
CA ILE A 41 17.21 3.05 -0.43
C ILE A 41 18.27 3.74 0.42
N CYS A 42 19.42 4.09 -0.15
CA CYS A 42 20.49 4.75 0.58
C CYS A 42 20.54 6.24 0.28
N PHE A 43 20.51 7.04 1.34
CA PHE A 43 20.71 8.48 1.29
C PHE A 43 22.15 8.79 1.71
N ASN A 44 22.78 9.82 1.13
CA ASN A 44 24.15 10.17 1.52
C ASN A 44 24.19 11.03 2.79
N ARG A 45 23.11 11.78 3.06
CA ARG A 45 22.93 12.61 4.26
C ARG A 45 21.47 12.64 4.69
N ASN A 46 20.63 13.17 3.80
CA ASN A 46 19.21 13.37 4.04
C ASN A 46 18.42 12.80 2.86
N MET A 47 17.14 12.51 3.08
CA MET A 47 16.18 12.24 2.01
C MET A 47 15.90 13.53 1.24
N ASP A 48 15.87 13.45 -0.10
CA ASP A 48 15.78 14.63 -0.97
C ASP A 48 14.37 15.21 -1.02
N GLY A 49 13.36 14.34 -0.90
CA GLY A 49 11.97 14.77 -0.87
C GLY A 49 11.04 13.60 -0.60
N TRP A 50 9.78 13.95 -0.36
CA TRP A 50 8.70 13.00 -0.12
C TRP A 50 7.37 13.59 -0.55
N ARG A 51 6.38 12.73 -0.79
CA ARG A 51 4.98 13.12 -0.97
C ARG A 51 4.05 11.97 -0.62
N PRO A 52 2.85 12.25 -0.09
CA PRO A 52 1.82 11.24 0.05
C PRO A 52 1.35 10.73 -1.32
N LEU A 53 0.78 9.52 -1.34
CA LEU A 53 0.13 8.96 -2.52
C LEU A 53 -1.39 9.05 -2.34
N GLU A 54 -2.05 9.95 -3.07
CA GLU A 54 -3.45 10.36 -2.81
C GLU A 54 -4.45 9.20 -2.66
N ASP A 55 -4.28 8.12 -3.43
CA ASP A 55 -5.19 6.96 -3.41
C ASP A 55 -4.82 5.87 -2.38
N ASP A 56 -3.77 6.09 -1.57
CA ASP A 56 -3.24 5.11 -0.62
C ASP A 56 -2.69 5.79 0.64
N ASN A 57 -3.51 5.82 1.70
CA ASN A 57 -3.16 6.41 2.99
C ASN A 57 -2.18 5.56 3.83
N LYS A 58 -1.70 4.45 3.29
CA LYS A 58 -0.60 3.66 3.86
C LYS A 58 0.59 3.60 2.92
N ALA A 59 0.69 4.57 2.00
CA ALA A 59 1.85 4.73 1.15
C ALA A 59 2.47 6.12 1.27
N LEU A 60 3.78 6.15 1.06
CA LEU A 60 4.56 7.37 0.97
C LEU A 60 5.55 7.23 -0.18
N ILE A 61 5.62 8.24 -1.04
CA ILE A 61 6.64 8.31 -2.08
C ILE A 61 7.84 9.07 -1.54
N VAL A 62 9.03 8.52 -1.71
CA VAL A 62 10.30 9.14 -1.33
C VAL A 62 11.23 9.23 -2.53
N PHE A 63 12.11 10.23 -2.52
CA PHE A 63 13.05 10.49 -3.60
C PHE A 63 14.49 10.37 -3.11
N ASP A 64 15.31 9.69 -3.90
CA ASP A 64 16.76 9.69 -3.72
C ASP A 64 17.42 10.92 -4.36
N ARG A 65 18.75 11.02 -4.26
CA ARG A 65 19.52 12.13 -4.88
C ARG A 65 19.43 12.22 -6.39
N ARG A 66 19.15 11.11 -7.06
CA ARG A 66 19.02 11.04 -8.51
C ARG A 66 17.59 11.33 -8.96
N ARG A 67 16.72 11.76 -8.03
CA ARG A 67 15.28 11.99 -8.24
C ARG A 67 14.55 10.71 -8.68
N GLN A 68 15.09 9.54 -8.33
CA GLN A 68 14.38 8.28 -8.49
C GLN A 68 13.33 8.18 -7.40
N ALA A 69 12.10 7.88 -7.80
CA ALA A 69 10.98 7.74 -6.88
C ALA A 69 10.85 6.30 -6.39
N TYR A 70 10.50 6.16 -5.12
CA TYR A 70 10.23 4.88 -4.49
C TYR A 70 8.95 4.96 -3.69
N LYS A 71 8.10 3.94 -3.81
CA LYS A 71 6.90 3.77 -2.99
C LYS A 71 7.27 2.97 -1.75
N LEU A 72 7.03 3.55 -0.58
CA LEU A 72 7.06 2.86 0.70
C LEU A 72 5.66 2.37 1.02
N ASP A 73 5.49 1.08 1.22
CA ASP A 73 4.26 0.53 1.80
C ASP A 73 4.42 0.48 3.32
N LEU A 74 3.47 1.08 4.03
CA LEU A 74 3.55 1.34 5.46
C LEU A 74 2.50 0.54 6.22
N ILE A 75 2.79 0.25 7.49
CA ILE A 75 1.81 -0.29 8.44
C ILE A 75 1.87 0.49 9.75
N GLY A 76 0.73 0.63 10.42
CA GLY A 76 0.60 1.32 11.70
C GLY A 76 -0.57 2.30 11.73
N THR A 77 -0.61 3.12 12.77
CA THR A 77 -1.66 4.11 13.03
C THR A 77 -1.44 5.42 12.28
N CYS A 78 -0.24 5.67 11.76
CA CYS A 78 0.08 6.91 11.06
C CYS A 78 -0.70 7.06 9.75
N ASP A 79 -0.93 8.30 9.33
CA ASP A 79 -1.54 8.64 8.05
C ASP A 79 -0.67 9.68 7.31
N PRO A 80 0.16 9.26 6.33
CA PRO A 80 1.03 10.16 5.58
C PRO A 80 0.29 11.22 4.76
N GLN A 81 -1.02 11.05 4.49
CA GLN A 81 -1.80 12.07 3.77
C GLN A 81 -1.89 13.39 4.53
N TRP A 82 -1.78 13.32 5.86
CA TRP A 82 -1.83 14.49 6.73
C TRP A 82 -0.46 15.11 6.98
N ALA A 83 0.61 14.54 6.41
CA ALA A 83 1.94 15.11 6.51
C ALA A 83 2.03 16.38 5.67
N MET A 84 2.31 17.53 6.30
CA MET A 84 2.28 18.83 5.60
C MET A 84 3.66 19.46 5.45
N LEU A 85 4.47 19.45 6.51
CA LEU A 85 5.70 20.23 6.58
C LEU A 85 6.95 19.36 6.57
N ARG A 86 6.92 18.22 7.25
CA ARG A 86 8.11 17.38 7.45
C ARG A 86 7.75 15.94 7.76
N ILE A 87 8.68 15.06 7.41
CA ILE A 87 8.72 13.69 7.92
C ILE A 87 10.11 13.40 8.48
N ALA A 88 10.17 12.44 9.38
CA ALA A 88 11.39 11.86 9.91
C ALA A 88 11.40 10.36 9.67
N THR A 89 12.58 9.79 9.48
CA THR A 89 12.78 8.35 9.43
C THR A 89 13.63 7.90 10.60
N ILE A 90 13.29 6.75 11.18
CA ILE A 90 14.09 6.10 12.22
C ILE A 90 14.57 4.77 11.67
N SER A 91 15.88 4.70 11.38
CA SER A 91 16.51 3.44 11.02
C SER A 91 16.73 2.59 12.25
N ARG A 92 16.53 1.27 12.13
CA ARG A 92 16.86 0.32 13.19
C ARG A 92 18.38 0.12 13.36
N GLY A 93 19.18 0.58 12.38
CA GLY A 93 20.63 0.56 12.43
C GLY A 93 21.23 1.97 12.38
N ASN A 94 22.56 2.07 12.45
CA ASN A 94 23.28 3.32 12.22
C ASN A 94 23.68 3.45 10.74
N SER A 95 22.71 3.24 9.83
CA SER A 95 22.93 3.32 8.39
C SER A 95 22.28 4.58 7.81
N SER A 96 22.81 5.05 6.70
CA SER A 96 22.20 6.12 5.92
C SER A 96 21.12 5.60 4.95
N CYS A 97 20.69 4.34 5.13
CA CYS A 97 19.76 3.65 4.26
C CYS A 97 18.44 3.37 4.98
N LEU A 98 17.36 3.46 4.22
CA LEU A 98 16.01 3.12 4.63
C LEU A 98 15.67 1.74 4.08
N SER A 99 15.12 0.90 4.95
CA SER A 99 14.85 -0.50 4.68
C SER A 99 13.55 -0.96 5.35
N ARG A 100 13.12 -2.18 5.04
CA ARG A 100 12.00 -2.81 5.74
C ARG A 100 12.22 -2.81 7.25
N GLY A 101 11.19 -2.45 8.02
CA GLY A 101 11.20 -2.39 9.48
C GLY A 101 11.64 -1.04 10.05
N ASP A 102 12.20 -0.15 9.22
CA ASP A 102 12.46 1.23 9.64
C ASP A 102 11.15 1.99 9.78
N LYS A 103 11.16 3.07 10.56
CA LYS A 103 9.96 3.84 10.86
C LYS A 103 9.90 5.14 10.10
N VAL A 104 8.69 5.57 9.78
CA VAL A 104 8.34 6.89 9.28
C VAL A 104 7.47 7.58 10.33
N ILE A 105 7.80 8.84 10.62
CA ILE A 105 7.03 9.71 11.51
C ILE A 105 6.72 10.99 10.74
N THR A 106 5.46 11.37 10.71
CA THR A 106 5.04 12.63 10.09
C THR A 106 4.81 13.71 11.14
N ASP A 107 4.74 14.97 10.73
CA ASP A 107 4.36 16.07 11.62
C ASP A 107 2.94 15.94 12.18
N ALA A 108 2.03 15.30 11.45
CA ALA A 108 0.69 14.97 11.96
C ALA A 108 0.74 13.96 13.13
N ASP A 109 1.71 13.05 13.12
CA ASP A 109 1.83 11.98 14.12
C ASP A 109 2.54 12.42 15.40
N MET A 110 3.26 13.55 15.36
CA MET A 110 4.10 14.03 16.48
C MET A 110 3.33 14.23 17.78
N SER A 111 2.09 14.73 17.69
CA SER A 111 1.24 14.95 18.89
C SER A 111 0.74 13.64 19.51
N ARG A 112 0.60 12.60 18.69
CA ARG A 112 0.10 11.28 19.08
C ARG A 112 1.20 10.29 19.41
N HIS A 113 2.47 10.67 19.16
CA HIS A 113 3.62 9.77 19.23
C HIS A 113 3.44 8.53 18.34
N ASP A 114 2.70 8.68 17.24
CA ASP A 114 2.44 7.62 16.29
C ASP A 114 3.63 7.45 15.32
N SER A 115 3.77 6.25 14.75
CA SER A 115 4.77 5.98 13.71
C SER A 115 4.28 4.86 12.81
N CYS A 116 4.65 4.90 11.54
CA CYS A 116 4.49 3.77 10.64
C CYS A 116 5.77 2.98 10.49
N THR A 117 5.64 1.68 10.29
CA THR A 117 6.75 0.78 9.94
C THR A 117 6.72 0.50 8.45
N ILE A 118 7.89 0.55 7.80
CA ILE A 118 8.05 0.22 6.39
C ILE A 118 7.96 -1.29 6.21
N MET A 119 7.03 -1.75 5.39
CA MET A 119 6.83 -3.16 5.10
C MET A 119 7.50 -3.58 3.80
N LYS A 120 7.43 -2.72 2.78
CA LYS A 120 8.01 -2.95 1.47
C LYS A 120 8.46 -1.63 0.85
N ILE A 121 9.37 -1.74 -0.11
CA ILE A 121 9.87 -0.63 -0.89
C ILE A 121 9.83 -1.06 -2.35
N HIS A 122 9.17 -0.27 -3.19
CA HIS A 122 9.12 -0.53 -4.63
C HIS A 122 9.67 0.67 -5.39
N LYS A 123 10.25 0.44 -6.57
CA LYS A 123 10.45 1.53 -7.52
C LYS A 123 9.11 2.13 -7.91
N TRP A 124 9.09 3.43 -8.14
CA TRP A 124 7.89 4.16 -8.52
C TRP A 124 8.12 4.92 -9.82
N HIS A 125 7.24 4.71 -10.78
CA HIS A 125 7.35 5.18 -12.16
C HIS A 125 6.14 6.06 -12.53
N PRO A 126 6.06 7.31 -12.02
CA PRO A 126 4.92 8.20 -12.30
C PRO A 126 4.74 8.51 -13.79
N GLU A 127 5.82 8.42 -14.58
CA GLU A 127 5.84 8.65 -16.03
C GLU A 127 4.94 7.69 -16.81
N LYS A 128 4.74 6.46 -16.33
CA LYS A 128 3.99 5.42 -17.06
C LYS A 128 2.51 5.75 -17.27
N LEU A 129 1.93 6.65 -16.46
CA LEU A 129 0.56 7.13 -16.69
C LEU A 129 0.44 7.95 -17.99
N GLN A 130 1.49 8.69 -18.36
CA GLN A 130 1.46 9.55 -19.56
C GLN A 130 1.63 8.73 -20.84
N ASP A 131 2.30 7.58 -20.73
CA ASP A 131 2.52 6.66 -21.85
C ASP A 131 1.23 5.90 -22.23
N GLU A 132 0.33 5.62 -21.27
CA GLU A 132 -0.96 4.98 -21.55
C GLU A 132 -1.95 5.94 -22.23
N ASP A 133 -2.08 7.17 -21.72
CA ASP A 133 -2.98 8.18 -22.30
C ASP A 133 -2.61 8.55 -23.75
N SER A 134 -1.34 8.37 -24.13
CA SER A 134 -0.83 8.68 -25.47
C SER A 134 -1.11 7.58 -26.51
N GLN A 135 -1.62 6.41 -26.11
CA GLN A 135 -1.86 5.26 -27.00
C GLN A 135 -3.33 5.07 -27.40
N GLU A 136 -4.25 5.88 -26.88
CA GLU A 136 -5.67 5.85 -27.24
C GLU A 136 -6.03 6.98 -28.23
N THR A 137 -5.53 6.88 -29.46
CA THR A 137 -6.16 7.55 -30.61
C THR A 137 -6.44 6.50 -31.67
N PRO A 138 -7.68 6.01 -31.80
CA PRO A 138 -8.03 5.14 -32.91
C PRO A 138 -7.99 5.98 -34.19
N ALA A 139 -7.04 5.66 -35.06
CA ALA A 139 -7.08 6.07 -36.44
C ALA A 139 -8.30 5.40 -37.09
N THR A 140 -9.46 6.07 -37.07
CA THR A 140 -10.59 5.67 -37.91
C THR A 140 -10.20 5.94 -39.36
N SER A 141 -9.84 4.86 -40.05
CA SER A 141 -9.78 4.81 -41.49
C SER A 141 -11.19 4.98 -42.07
N GLU A 142 -11.46 6.09 -42.74
CA GLU A 142 -12.62 6.21 -43.63
C GLU A 142 -12.11 6.12 -45.08
N LYS A 143 -12.12 4.89 -45.60
CA LYS A 143 -12.19 4.66 -47.04
C LYS A 143 -13.66 4.75 -47.43
N ASP A 144 -14.06 5.81 -48.11
CA ASP A 144 -15.13 5.69 -49.10
C ASP A 144 -14.74 6.43 -50.38
N GLY A 145 -14.92 5.73 -51.50
CA GLY A 145 -14.57 6.20 -52.83
C GLY A 145 -15.83 6.36 -53.67
N LYS A 146 -15.86 7.40 -54.52
CA LYS A 146 -16.59 7.48 -55.81
C LYS A 146 -16.15 8.78 -56.50
N ASN A 147 -15.34 8.72 -57.56
CA ASN A 147 -15.65 8.43 -58.96
C ASN A 147 -16.46 9.52 -59.68
N TYR A 148 -15.78 10.13 -60.66
CA TYR A 148 -16.21 10.89 -61.85
C TYR A 148 -17.09 12.15 -61.66
#